data_AF-A0A2T1C2N0-F1
#
_entry.id   AF-A0A2T1C2N0-F1
#
_cell.length_a   1.000
_cell.length_b   1.000
_cell.length_c   1.000
_cell.angle_alpha   90.00
_cell.angle_beta   90.00
_cell.angle_gamma   90.00
#
_symmetry.space_group_name_H-M   'P 1'
#
loop_
_entity.id
_entity.type
_entity.pdbx_description
1 polymer ?
#
loop_
_entity_poly.entity_id
_entity_poly.type
_entity_poly.pdbx_seq_one_letter_code
_entity_poly.pdbx_strand_id
1 'polypeptide(L)'
;MGYIKRLWLVKKRLILSIGIASFTALLIITLQLNFLQPSWGATSDLPPLQPHPLPATLANWVDNTNSGDYFTQIRPSPAGYLMWFDFPIKVYVEHPSQNLGVGTQTKAEVQKTNPQPVTPVNPIDPKLLKFQEWVDNVAQGIQPWKVYLPLEIVPEAENADIKVLRVRPLLQLTPNGPRARSAEVRYQVYLRKSPNSSTPVLYPKYDISISPDLSANYIRAAALHEIGHALGIWGHSPKETDALYFTQVRNPPPISPRDINTLKLIYQQPTRLGWSIPVVGAKGSTN
;
A
#
# COMPACT_ATOMS: atom_id res chain seq x y z
N MET A 1 43.96 60.83 -43.25
CA MET A 1 42.70 61.08 -42.49
C MET A 1 41.55 60.09 -42.77
N GLY A 2 41.62 59.22 -43.80
CA GLY A 2 40.55 58.25 -44.13
C GLY A 2 40.55 56.92 -43.35
N TYR A 3 41.72 56.48 -42.85
CA TYR A 3 41.84 55.17 -42.17
C TYR A 3 41.22 55.13 -40.77
N ILE A 4 41.34 56.22 -40.01
CA ILE A 4 40.81 56.32 -38.63
C ILE A 4 39.28 56.37 -38.63
N LYS A 5 38.66 57.03 -39.63
CA LYS A 5 37.19 57.08 -39.77
C LYS A 5 36.61 55.70 -40.12
N ARG A 6 37.29 54.91 -40.95
CA ARG A 6 36.84 53.56 -41.35
C ARG A 6 36.91 52.57 -40.18
N LEU A 7 37.96 52.65 -39.35
CA LEU A 7 38.12 51.80 -38.16
C LEU A 7 37.08 52.13 -37.06
N TRP A 8 36.72 53.41 -36.91
CA TRP A 8 35.69 53.86 -35.96
C TRP A 8 34.27 53.41 -36.38
N LEU A 9 33.96 53.46 -37.68
CA LEU A 9 32.68 52.99 -38.23
C LEU A 9 32.51 51.46 -38.13
N VAL A 10 33.56 50.67 -38.33
CA VAL A 10 33.50 49.21 -38.18
C VAL A 10 33.35 48.80 -36.71
N LYS A 11 34.06 49.46 -35.79
CA LYS A 11 33.87 49.24 -34.33
C LYS A 11 32.47 49.62 -33.85
N LYS A 12 31.89 50.72 -34.36
CA LYS A 12 30.50 51.10 -34.04
C LYS A 12 29.48 50.09 -34.54
N ARG A 13 29.66 49.54 -35.75
CA ARG A 13 28.77 48.51 -36.31
C ARG A 13 28.88 47.17 -35.56
N LEU A 14 30.07 46.81 -35.11
CA LEU A 14 30.31 45.59 -34.32
C LEU A 14 29.74 45.69 -32.88
N ILE A 15 29.84 46.87 -32.24
CA ILE A 15 29.25 47.11 -30.91
C ILE A 15 27.72 47.17 -31.00
N LEU A 16 27.16 47.72 -32.08
CA LEU A 16 25.71 47.76 -32.31
C LEU A 16 25.13 46.36 -32.61
N SER A 17 25.84 45.49 -33.36
CA SER A 17 25.38 44.14 -33.66
C SER A 17 25.48 43.18 -32.47
N ILE A 18 26.51 43.34 -31.62
CA ILE A 18 26.60 42.59 -30.36
C ILE A 18 25.51 43.06 -29.38
N GLY A 19 25.26 44.37 -29.29
CA GLY A 19 24.18 44.92 -28.45
C GLY A 19 22.78 44.45 -28.85
N ILE A 20 22.48 44.38 -30.16
CA ILE A 20 21.19 43.90 -30.67
C ILE A 20 21.04 42.38 -30.47
N ALA A 21 22.10 41.58 -30.69
CA ALA A 21 22.06 40.14 -30.45
C ALA A 21 21.96 39.77 -28.95
N SER A 22 22.56 40.57 -28.07
CA SER A 22 22.41 40.41 -26.62
C SER A 22 21.02 40.82 -26.14
N PHE A 23 20.41 41.85 -26.74
CA PHE A 23 19.06 42.30 -26.38
C PHE A 23 17.97 41.34 -26.90
N THR A 24 18.14 40.73 -28.08
CA THR A 24 17.19 39.71 -28.57
C THR A 24 17.32 38.38 -27.83
N ALA A 25 18.53 37.96 -27.45
CA ALA A 25 18.72 36.79 -26.59
C ALA A 25 18.14 37.01 -25.17
N LEU A 26 18.33 38.20 -24.59
CA LEU A 26 17.76 38.54 -23.28
C LEU A 26 16.22 38.68 -23.34
N LEU A 27 15.67 39.24 -24.43
CA LEU A 27 14.23 39.33 -24.65
C LEU A 27 13.57 37.96 -24.83
N ILE A 28 14.22 37.03 -25.55
CA ILE A 28 13.74 35.64 -25.72
C ILE A 28 13.82 34.87 -24.38
N ILE A 29 14.86 35.08 -23.56
CA ILE A 29 14.95 34.50 -22.21
C ILE A 29 13.84 35.07 -21.30
N THR A 30 13.55 36.37 -21.33
CA THR A 30 12.45 36.95 -20.54
C THR A 30 11.06 36.52 -21.03
N LEU A 31 10.89 36.28 -22.34
CA LEU A 31 9.63 35.75 -22.88
C LEU A 31 9.48 34.25 -22.55
N GLN A 32 10.53 33.43 -22.59
CA GLN A 32 10.46 32.02 -22.18
C GLN A 32 10.32 31.81 -20.67
N LEU A 33 10.78 32.74 -19.82
CA LEU A 33 10.59 32.67 -18.36
C LEU A 33 9.19 33.07 -17.89
N ASN A 34 8.41 33.80 -18.71
CA ASN A 34 6.99 34.06 -18.45
C ASN A 34 6.07 32.94 -18.97
N PHE A 35 6.56 32.06 -19.86
CA PHE A 35 5.83 30.86 -20.33
C PHE A 35 6.18 29.57 -19.56
N LEU A 36 7.00 29.67 -18.52
CA LEU A 36 7.24 28.61 -17.53
C LEU A 36 6.86 29.07 -16.12
N GLN A 37 5.85 29.93 -16.00
CA GLN A 37 5.00 29.84 -14.83
C GLN A 37 3.87 28.88 -15.21
N PRO A 38 3.92 27.59 -14.80
CA PRO A 38 2.68 26.92 -14.58
C PRO A 38 1.96 27.79 -13.55
N SER A 39 0.87 28.44 -13.95
CA SER A 39 -0.14 28.81 -12.98
C SER A 39 -0.63 27.49 -12.39
N TRP A 40 0.09 27.00 -11.39
CA TRP A 40 -0.47 26.11 -10.40
C TRP A 40 -1.57 26.93 -9.75
N GLY A 41 -2.75 26.92 -10.37
CA GLY A 41 -3.98 27.21 -9.68
C GLY A 41 -3.96 26.36 -8.42
N ALA A 42 -3.99 27.06 -7.28
CA ALA A 42 -4.19 26.56 -5.93
C ALA A 42 -3.93 25.06 -5.70
N THR A 43 -2.85 24.74 -5.01
CA THR A 43 -2.65 23.44 -4.34
C THR A 43 -3.62 23.23 -3.15
N SER A 44 -4.90 23.58 -3.27
CA SER A 44 -5.88 23.57 -2.18
C SER A 44 -7.15 22.74 -2.45
N ASP A 45 -7.10 21.70 -3.28
CA ASP A 45 -8.29 20.90 -3.62
C ASP A 45 -8.49 19.64 -2.74
N LEU A 46 -7.54 19.32 -1.85
CA LEU A 46 -7.70 18.22 -0.89
C LEU A 46 -8.13 18.76 0.48
N PRO A 47 -9.09 18.11 1.17
CA PRO A 47 -9.52 18.52 2.50
C PRO A 47 -8.33 18.53 3.47
N PRO A 48 -8.39 19.30 4.57
CA PRO A 48 -7.36 19.25 5.59
C PRO A 48 -7.26 17.85 6.22
N LEU A 49 -6.05 17.47 6.65
CA LEU A 49 -5.84 16.26 7.43
C LEU A 49 -6.54 16.40 8.79
N GLN A 50 -7.19 15.35 9.26
CA GLN A 50 -7.93 15.34 10.52
C GLN A 50 -7.56 14.12 11.38
N PRO A 51 -7.50 14.26 12.72
CA PRO A 51 -7.15 13.17 13.62
C PRO A 51 -8.34 12.23 13.86
N HIS A 52 -8.09 10.92 13.98
CA HIS A 52 -9.06 9.95 14.47
C HIS A 52 -8.87 9.68 15.97
N PRO A 53 -9.92 9.27 16.71
CA PRO A 53 -9.73 8.70 18.03
C PRO A 53 -8.89 7.41 17.94
N LEU A 54 -8.00 7.19 18.90
CA LEU A 54 -7.21 5.96 18.97
C LEU A 54 -8.13 4.74 19.16
N PRO A 55 -7.87 3.61 18.46
CA PRO A 55 -8.48 2.33 18.79
C PRO A 55 -8.21 1.97 20.25
N ALA A 56 -9.23 1.47 20.97
CA ALA A 56 -9.15 1.23 22.41
C ALA A 56 -7.97 0.34 22.82
N THR A 57 -7.66 -0.68 22.01
CA THR A 57 -6.50 -1.56 22.18
C THR A 57 -5.17 -0.81 22.13
N LEU A 58 -4.99 0.12 21.18
CA LEU A 58 -3.79 0.96 21.08
C LEU A 58 -3.76 2.06 22.14
N ALA A 59 -4.92 2.60 22.53
CA ALA A 59 -5.01 3.57 23.63
C ALA A 59 -4.50 2.95 24.94
N ASN A 60 -4.91 1.71 25.22
CA ASN A 60 -4.54 0.95 26.42
C ASN A 60 -3.14 0.32 26.34
N TRP A 61 -2.48 0.32 25.18
CA TRP A 61 -1.12 -0.20 25.06
C TRP A 61 -0.13 0.63 25.88
N VAL A 62 0.66 -0.06 26.70
CA VAL A 62 1.75 0.50 27.51
C VAL A 62 3.01 -0.33 27.30
N ASP A 63 4.09 0.33 26.90
CA ASP A 63 5.42 -0.28 26.83
C ASP A 63 6.15 -0.10 28.15
N ASN A 64 6.22 -1.16 28.95
CA ASN A 64 6.92 -1.19 30.24
C ASN A 64 8.44 -1.34 30.12
N THR A 65 8.97 -1.47 28.91
CA THR A 65 10.38 -1.77 28.64
C THR A 65 11.15 -0.60 28.04
N ASN A 66 10.48 0.53 27.77
CA ASN A 66 11.05 1.69 27.09
C ASN A 66 11.79 1.32 25.80
N SER A 67 11.15 0.47 24.98
CA SER A 67 11.74 -0.08 23.75
C SER A 67 11.96 0.97 22.66
N GLY A 68 11.30 2.13 22.77
CA GLY A 68 11.27 3.17 21.75
C GLY A 68 10.42 2.76 20.54
N ASP A 69 10.59 3.47 19.43
CA ASP A 69 9.87 3.25 18.17
C ASP A 69 10.81 3.40 16.96
N TYR A 70 10.25 3.40 15.76
CA TYR A 70 10.92 3.79 14.53
C TYR A 70 10.01 4.66 13.64
N PHE A 71 9.14 5.47 14.26
CA PHE A 71 8.18 6.31 13.55
C PHE A 71 8.84 7.30 12.58
N THR A 72 10.07 7.71 12.84
CA THR A 72 10.87 8.54 11.92
C THR A 72 11.17 7.88 10.57
N GLN A 73 11.00 6.55 10.47
CA GLN A 73 11.13 5.79 9.21
C GLN A 73 9.82 5.77 8.41
N ILE A 74 8.73 6.25 8.99
CA ILE A 74 7.40 6.26 8.35
C ILE A 74 7.20 7.59 7.65
N ARG A 75 6.83 7.53 6.37
CA ARG A 75 6.55 8.72 5.56
C ARG A 75 5.06 8.81 5.27
N PRO A 76 4.44 9.99 5.42
CA PRO A 76 3.04 10.16 5.05
C PRO A 76 2.87 10.08 3.53
N SER A 77 1.65 9.74 3.13
CA SER A 77 1.17 9.80 1.75
C SER A 77 0.42 11.11 1.48
N PRO A 78 -0.03 11.38 0.24
CA PRO A 78 -1.00 12.46 -0.02
C PRO A 78 -2.31 12.33 0.76
N ALA A 79 -2.67 11.15 1.27
CA ALA A 79 -3.82 10.98 2.16
C ALA A 79 -3.47 11.24 3.64
N GLY A 80 -2.21 11.54 3.97
CA GLY A 80 -1.68 11.52 5.34
C GLY A 80 -1.08 10.17 5.70
N TYR A 81 -1.05 9.85 6.99
CA TYR A 81 -0.64 8.52 7.44
C TYR A 81 -1.71 7.48 7.12
N LEU A 82 -1.25 6.30 6.68
CA LEU A 82 -2.11 5.17 6.36
C LEU A 82 -2.58 4.51 7.66
N MET A 83 -3.89 4.40 7.84
CA MET A 83 -4.51 3.80 9.02
C MET A 83 -5.96 3.39 8.72
N TRP A 84 -6.53 2.58 9.61
CA TRP A 84 -7.94 2.20 9.57
C TRP A 84 -8.77 3.03 10.56
N PHE A 85 -10.01 3.31 10.17
CA PHE A 85 -10.97 4.09 10.97
C PHE A 85 -12.33 3.38 11.09
N ASP A 86 -12.53 2.31 10.33
CA ASP A 86 -13.71 1.44 10.35
C ASP A 86 -13.26 0.06 10.82
N PHE A 87 -13.95 -0.50 11.81
CA PHE A 87 -13.55 -1.73 12.49
C PHE A 87 -14.75 -2.67 12.65
N PRO A 88 -14.56 -4.00 12.59
CA PRO A 88 -13.29 -4.70 12.39
C PRO A 88 -12.75 -4.58 10.95
N ILE A 89 -11.42 -4.64 10.81
CA ILE A 89 -10.76 -4.70 9.50
C ILE A 89 -10.96 -6.10 8.93
N LYS A 90 -11.61 -6.19 7.77
CA LYS A 90 -11.96 -7.47 7.14
C LYS A 90 -10.82 -7.94 6.25
N VAL A 91 -10.30 -9.13 6.54
CA VAL A 91 -9.19 -9.75 5.84
C VAL A 91 -9.68 -10.99 5.11
N TYR A 92 -9.55 -11.00 3.78
CA TYR A 92 -9.75 -12.21 3.01
C TYR A 92 -8.41 -12.93 2.84
N VAL A 93 -8.39 -14.24 3.07
CA VAL A 93 -7.26 -15.11 2.71
C VAL A 93 -7.73 -16.03 1.59
N GLU A 94 -7.01 -15.99 0.47
CA GLU A 94 -7.27 -16.87 -0.67
C GLU A 94 -7.20 -18.33 -0.20
N HIS A 95 -8.23 -19.12 -0.52
CA HIS A 95 -8.34 -20.49 -0.05
C HIS A 95 -8.85 -21.39 -1.18
N PRO A 96 -8.65 -22.72 -1.08
CA PRO A 96 -9.09 -23.64 -2.12
C PRO A 96 -10.61 -23.52 -2.35
N SER A 97 -11.03 -23.29 -3.59
CA SER A 97 -12.44 -23.36 -3.94
C SER A 97 -12.95 -24.79 -3.72
N GLN A 98 -14.08 -24.94 -3.05
CA GLN A 98 -14.67 -26.24 -2.66
C GLN A 98 -14.95 -27.18 -3.86
N ASN A 99 -14.87 -26.69 -5.11
CA ASN A 99 -15.16 -27.44 -6.33
C ASN A 99 -13.96 -28.18 -6.97
N LEU A 100 -12.77 -28.16 -6.37
CA LEU A 100 -11.58 -28.83 -6.93
C LEU A 100 -11.36 -30.27 -6.44
N GLY A 101 -12.17 -30.75 -5.49
CA GLY A 101 -12.04 -32.09 -4.89
C GLY A 101 -13.03 -33.15 -5.38
N VAL A 102 -14.00 -32.78 -6.22
CA VAL A 102 -14.95 -33.75 -6.81
C VAL A 102 -14.55 -33.93 -8.26
N GLY A 103 -13.83 -35.03 -8.54
CA GLY A 103 -13.63 -35.48 -9.90
C GLY A 103 -14.96 -35.48 -10.64
N THR A 104 -14.98 -34.86 -11.81
CA THR A 104 -16.11 -34.79 -12.72
C THR A 104 -16.62 -36.19 -13.03
N GLN A 105 -17.52 -36.74 -12.22
CA GLN A 105 -18.41 -37.79 -12.69
C GLN A 105 -19.47 -37.09 -13.53
N THR A 106 -19.23 -37.13 -14.84
CA THR A 106 -20.26 -36.89 -15.84
C THR A 106 -21.53 -37.63 -15.44
N LYS A 107 -22.64 -36.90 -15.46
CA LYS A 107 -24.00 -37.31 -15.05
C LYS A 107 -24.63 -38.36 -16.00
N ALA A 108 -23.85 -39.32 -16.50
CA ALA A 108 -24.24 -40.24 -17.55
C ALA A 108 -23.78 -41.70 -17.31
N GLU A 109 -23.72 -42.16 -16.06
CA GLU A 109 -23.66 -43.60 -15.80
C GLU A 109 -24.33 -43.96 -14.47
N VAL A 110 -25.64 -43.73 -14.40
CA VAL A 110 -26.51 -44.38 -13.41
C VAL A 110 -27.26 -45.49 -14.13
N GLN A 111 -26.61 -46.65 -14.35
CA GLN A 111 -27.36 -47.90 -14.36
C GLN A 111 -26.46 -49.15 -14.22
N LYS A 112 -26.80 -49.95 -13.20
CA LYS A 112 -26.51 -51.39 -13.00
C LYS A 112 -25.11 -51.76 -12.47
N THR A 113 -25.01 -52.02 -11.16
CA THR A 113 -24.95 -53.37 -10.53
C THR A 113 -24.42 -53.29 -9.09
N ASN A 114 -25.04 -54.06 -8.19
CA ASN A 114 -24.67 -54.57 -6.85
C ASN A 114 -23.83 -53.71 -5.84
N PRO A 115 -24.21 -53.60 -4.55
CA PRO A 115 -23.42 -52.87 -3.56
C PRO A 115 -22.20 -53.69 -3.09
N GLN A 116 -21.01 -53.33 -3.55
CA GLN A 116 -19.78 -53.64 -2.83
C GLN A 116 -19.61 -52.70 -1.62
N PRO A 117 -18.91 -53.12 -0.55
CA PRO A 117 -18.68 -52.27 0.61
C PRO A 117 -17.89 -51.03 0.16
N VAL A 118 -18.48 -49.86 0.36
CA VAL A 118 -17.79 -48.58 0.18
C VAL A 118 -16.60 -48.52 1.14
N THR A 119 -15.40 -48.76 0.63
CA THR A 119 -14.17 -48.33 1.31
C THR A 119 -14.07 -46.82 1.20
N PRO A 120 -14.11 -46.05 2.31
CA PRO A 120 -13.84 -44.63 2.25
C PRO A 120 -12.34 -44.42 2.45
N VAL A 121 -11.65 -43.84 1.48
CA VAL A 121 -10.67 -42.74 1.63
C VAL A 121 -10.17 -42.47 0.20
N ASN A 122 -10.75 -41.44 -0.44
CA ASN A 122 -10.08 -40.82 -1.57
C ASN A 122 -8.85 -40.09 -1.00
N PRO A 123 -7.60 -40.31 -1.48
CA PRO A 123 -6.46 -39.58 -0.96
C PRO A 123 -6.68 -38.09 -1.19
N ILE A 124 -6.62 -37.28 -0.13
CA ILE A 124 -6.68 -35.81 -0.21
C ILE A 124 -5.62 -35.36 -1.22
N ASP A 125 -6.01 -34.60 -2.25
CA ASP A 125 -5.09 -34.07 -3.26
C ASP A 125 -3.92 -33.34 -2.57
N PRO A 126 -2.66 -33.78 -2.73
CA PRO A 126 -1.50 -33.13 -2.12
C PRO A 126 -1.38 -31.64 -2.44
N LYS A 127 -1.93 -31.19 -3.59
CA LYS A 127 -1.98 -29.76 -3.92
C LYS A 127 -2.95 -28.99 -3.05
N LEU A 128 -4.13 -29.57 -2.78
CA LEU A 128 -5.12 -28.98 -1.86
C LEU A 128 -4.57 -28.95 -0.43
N LEU A 129 -3.86 -30.00 0.00
CA LEU A 129 -3.21 -30.02 1.31
C LEU A 129 -2.18 -28.90 1.44
N LYS A 130 -1.27 -28.75 0.47
CA LYS A 130 -0.27 -27.66 0.47
C LYS A 130 -0.89 -26.27 0.39
N PHE A 131 -2.02 -26.11 -0.29
CA PHE A 131 -2.74 -24.84 -0.29
C PHE A 131 -3.35 -24.59 1.09
N GLN A 132 -4.00 -25.57 1.70
CA GLN A 132 -4.53 -25.41 3.06
C GLN A 132 -3.43 -25.10 4.08
N GLU A 133 -2.28 -25.77 4.01
CA GLU A 133 -1.11 -25.43 4.85
C GLU A 133 -0.65 -23.98 4.66
N TRP A 134 -0.67 -23.47 3.42
CA TRP A 134 -0.39 -22.06 3.16
C TRP A 134 -1.43 -21.14 3.82
N VAL A 135 -2.73 -21.46 3.69
CA VAL A 135 -3.83 -20.70 4.32
C VAL A 135 -3.64 -20.65 5.84
N ASP A 136 -3.36 -21.79 6.45
CA ASP A 136 -3.19 -21.92 7.90
C ASP A 136 -1.98 -21.10 8.39
N ASN A 137 -0.88 -21.07 7.63
CA ASN A 137 0.30 -20.27 7.98
C ASN A 137 0.08 -18.77 7.80
N VAL A 138 -0.66 -18.35 6.77
CA VAL A 138 -1.07 -16.94 6.59
C VAL A 138 -1.99 -16.52 7.74
N ALA A 139 -3.00 -17.32 8.06
CA ALA A 139 -3.90 -17.06 9.17
C ALA A 139 -3.12 -16.94 10.50
N GLN A 140 -2.14 -17.81 10.75
CA GLN A 140 -1.25 -17.72 11.91
C GLN A 140 -0.35 -16.47 11.93
N GLY A 141 0.01 -15.91 10.77
CA GLY A 141 0.73 -14.63 10.70
C GLY A 141 -0.18 -13.43 10.99
N ILE A 142 -1.47 -13.53 10.69
CA ILE A 142 -2.49 -12.50 11.00
C ILE A 142 -2.85 -12.49 12.48
N GLN A 143 -2.97 -13.66 13.13
CA GLN A 143 -3.48 -13.77 14.51
C GLN A 143 -2.80 -12.82 15.52
N PRO A 144 -1.45 -12.67 15.55
CA PRO A 144 -0.79 -11.80 16.54
C PRO A 144 -1.24 -10.33 16.47
N TRP A 145 -1.64 -9.83 15.30
CA TRP A 145 -2.12 -8.46 15.14
C TRP A 145 -3.50 -8.23 15.76
N LYS A 146 -4.31 -9.27 15.93
CA LYS A 146 -5.66 -9.18 16.52
C LYS A 146 -5.66 -8.70 17.98
N VAL A 147 -4.52 -8.80 18.66
CA VAL A 147 -4.32 -8.26 20.01
C VAL A 147 -4.34 -6.72 20.00
N TYR A 148 -3.86 -6.11 18.91
CA TYR A 148 -3.62 -4.67 18.84
C TYR A 148 -4.67 -3.93 18.03
N LEU A 149 -5.32 -4.59 17.07
CA LEU A 149 -6.41 -4.03 16.27
C LEU A 149 -7.49 -5.10 16.04
N PRO A 150 -8.79 -4.72 15.96
CA PRO A 150 -9.85 -5.67 15.60
C PRO A 150 -9.73 -6.09 14.13
N LEU A 151 -9.26 -7.31 13.88
CA LEU A 151 -9.25 -7.94 12.54
C LEU A 151 -10.20 -9.14 12.52
N GLU A 152 -10.89 -9.31 11.41
CA GLU A 152 -11.78 -10.44 11.15
C GLU A 152 -11.42 -11.10 9.82
N ILE A 153 -11.19 -12.42 9.80
CA ILE A 153 -10.98 -13.15 8.55
C ILE A 153 -12.36 -13.47 7.96
N VAL A 154 -12.62 -12.99 6.74
CA VAL A 154 -13.90 -13.15 6.04
C VAL A 154 -13.79 -14.15 4.88
N PRO A 155 -14.84 -14.91 4.56
CA PRO A 155 -14.79 -15.91 3.50
C PRO A 155 -14.85 -15.30 2.09
N GLU A 156 -15.55 -14.18 1.89
CA GLU A 156 -15.72 -13.57 0.56
C GLU A 156 -14.76 -12.40 0.33
N ALA A 157 -14.05 -12.42 -0.80
CA ALA A 157 -13.08 -11.39 -1.16
C ALA A 157 -13.73 -10.02 -1.42
N GLU A 158 -15.00 -9.99 -1.81
CA GLU A 158 -15.77 -8.78 -2.11
C GLU A 158 -16.02 -7.95 -0.84
N ASN A 159 -16.11 -8.63 0.30
CA ASN A 159 -16.37 -8.03 1.61
C ASN A 159 -15.09 -7.57 2.33
N ALA A 160 -13.91 -7.83 1.75
CA ALA A 160 -12.63 -7.60 2.40
C ALA A 160 -11.99 -6.25 2.09
N ASP A 161 -11.40 -5.69 3.15
CA ASP A 161 -10.60 -4.47 3.15
C ASP A 161 -9.12 -4.76 2.81
N ILE A 162 -8.63 -5.93 3.26
CA ILE A 162 -7.31 -6.47 2.95
C ILE A 162 -7.50 -7.84 2.27
N LYS A 163 -6.90 -8.04 1.10
CA LYS A 163 -6.87 -9.34 0.42
C LYS A 163 -5.48 -9.93 0.50
N VAL A 164 -5.37 -11.18 0.95
CA VAL A 164 -4.11 -11.94 0.93
C VAL A 164 -4.20 -13.03 -0.12
N LEU A 165 -3.37 -12.93 -1.15
CA LEU A 165 -3.40 -13.74 -2.36
C LEU A 165 -2.17 -14.66 -2.42
N ARG A 166 -2.41 -15.91 -2.84
CA ARG A 166 -1.40 -16.95 -3.00
C ARG A 166 -0.75 -16.86 -4.37
N VAL A 167 0.07 -15.83 -4.55
CA VAL A 167 0.75 -15.55 -5.81
C VAL A 167 2.20 -15.12 -5.56
N ARG A 168 3.10 -15.54 -6.45
CA ARG A 168 4.49 -15.08 -6.43
C ARG A 168 4.52 -13.62 -6.94
N PRO A 169 5.02 -12.65 -6.14
CA PRO A 169 5.16 -11.28 -6.60
C PRO A 169 6.10 -11.17 -7.82
N LEU A 170 5.94 -10.10 -8.59
CA LEU A 170 6.81 -9.81 -9.73
C LEU A 170 8.26 -9.59 -9.28
N LEU A 171 9.20 -9.97 -10.15
CA LEU A 171 10.62 -9.71 -9.92
C LEU A 171 10.86 -8.20 -9.83
N GLN A 172 11.60 -7.79 -8.81
CA GLN A 172 12.05 -6.41 -8.68
C GLN A 172 13.31 -6.21 -9.50
N LEU A 173 13.27 -5.31 -10.49
CA LEU A 173 14.48 -4.87 -11.17
C LEU A 173 15.28 -3.98 -10.22
N THR A 174 16.51 -4.39 -9.91
CA THR A 174 17.48 -3.60 -9.13
C THR A 174 18.69 -3.28 -10.00
N PRO A 175 19.54 -2.30 -9.63
CA PRO A 175 20.80 -2.05 -10.34
C PRO A 175 21.71 -3.29 -10.46
N ASN A 176 21.57 -4.26 -9.54
CA ASN A 176 22.34 -5.50 -9.51
C ASN A 176 21.61 -6.69 -10.18
N GLY A 177 20.52 -6.42 -10.90
CA GLY A 177 19.71 -7.44 -11.60
C GLY A 177 18.34 -7.69 -10.95
N PRO A 178 17.54 -8.63 -11.51
CA PRO A 178 16.23 -8.97 -10.98
C PRO A 178 16.36 -9.70 -9.63
N ARG A 179 15.65 -9.20 -8.62
CA ARG A 179 15.55 -9.81 -7.29
C ARG A 179 14.16 -10.38 -7.08
N ALA A 180 14.09 -11.65 -6.70
CA ALA A 180 12.83 -12.28 -6.30
C ALA A 180 12.34 -11.70 -4.97
N ARG A 181 11.01 -11.52 -4.86
CA ARG A 181 10.33 -11.11 -3.63
C ARG A 181 9.51 -12.26 -3.09
N SER A 182 9.61 -12.48 -1.78
CA SER A 182 8.82 -13.50 -1.07
C SER A 182 7.36 -13.05 -0.91
N ALA A 183 7.16 -11.75 -0.72
CA ALA A 183 5.85 -11.13 -0.60
C ALA A 183 5.88 -9.66 -1.05
N GLU A 184 4.69 -9.07 -1.24
CA GLU A 184 4.51 -7.64 -1.56
C GLU A 184 3.14 -7.16 -1.04
N VAL A 185 3.09 -6.01 -0.38
CA VAL A 185 1.84 -5.26 -0.12
C VAL A 185 1.69 -4.12 -1.12
N ARG A 186 0.48 -3.95 -1.63
CA ARG A 186 0.04 -2.79 -2.40
C ARG A 186 -1.18 -2.19 -1.73
N TYR A 187 -1.33 -0.88 -1.85
CA TYR A 187 -2.54 -0.20 -1.40
C TYR A 187 -3.09 0.70 -2.49
N GLN A 188 -4.39 0.94 -2.39
CA GLN A 188 -5.11 1.95 -3.14
C GLN A 188 -6.04 2.68 -2.18
N VAL A 189 -6.40 3.91 -2.53
CA VAL A 189 -7.42 4.69 -1.81
C VAL A 189 -8.56 4.95 -2.78
N TYR A 190 -9.79 4.74 -2.34
CA TYR A 190 -10.99 4.91 -3.15
C TYR A 190 -12.06 5.68 -2.39
N LEU A 191 -12.96 6.31 -3.14
CA LEU A 191 -14.10 7.02 -2.57
C LEU A 191 -15.28 6.06 -2.41
N ARG A 192 -15.87 6.05 -1.21
CA ARG A 192 -17.11 5.33 -0.91
C ARG A 192 -18.18 6.33 -0.51
N LYS A 193 -19.35 6.24 -1.16
CA LYS A 193 -20.54 7.00 -0.78
C LYS A 193 -21.47 6.11 0.02
N SER A 194 -21.87 6.54 1.20
CA SER A 194 -22.94 5.89 1.95
C SER A 194 -24.29 6.28 1.33
N PRO A 195 -25.28 5.36 1.25
CA PRO A 195 -26.63 5.71 0.79
C PRO A 195 -27.24 6.91 1.55
N ASN A 196 -26.83 7.09 2.81
CA ASN A 196 -27.34 8.14 3.70
C ASN A 196 -26.43 9.39 3.77
N SER A 197 -25.35 9.46 2.99
CA SER A 197 -24.45 10.62 2.98
C SER A 197 -24.31 11.21 1.58
N SER A 198 -24.45 12.54 1.50
CA SER A 198 -24.21 13.30 0.28
C SER A 198 -22.72 13.43 -0.04
N THR A 199 -21.83 13.21 0.93
CA THR A 199 -20.37 13.34 0.78
C THR A 199 -19.67 11.99 0.77
N PRO A 200 -18.77 11.74 -0.19
CA PRO A 200 -17.97 10.52 -0.21
C PRO A 200 -16.85 10.59 0.84
N VAL A 201 -16.42 9.42 1.31
CA VAL A 201 -15.33 9.24 2.27
C VAL A 201 -14.21 8.43 1.62
N LEU A 202 -12.94 8.74 1.92
CA LEU A 202 -11.80 7.95 1.46
C LEU A 202 -11.59 6.70 2.31
N TYR A 203 -11.55 5.55 1.65
CA TYR A 203 -11.23 4.26 2.26
C TYR A 203 -9.92 3.72 1.66
N PRO A 204 -9.01 3.20 2.48
CA PRO A 204 -7.88 2.43 1.97
C PRO A 204 -8.35 1.00 1.63
N LYS A 205 -7.63 0.35 0.71
CA LYS A 205 -7.75 -1.07 0.40
C LYS A 205 -6.37 -1.63 0.11
N TYR A 206 -6.11 -2.85 0.56
CA TYR A 206 -4.80 -3.48 0.38
C TYR A 206 -4.90 -4.83 -0.30
N ASP A 207 -3.93 -5.09 -1.16
CA ASP A 207 -3.69 -6.41 -1.72
C ASP A 207 -2.28 -6.86 -1.29
N ILE A 208 -2.21 -8.03 -0.67
CA ILE A 208 -0.98 -8.68 -0.20
C ILE A 208 -0.77 -9.91 -1.07
N SER A 209 0.39 -10.01 -1.70
CA SER A 209 0.81 -11.20 -2.45
C SER A 209 1.85 -11.94 -1.64
N ILE A 210 1.61 -13.23 -1.32
CA ILE A 210 2.60 -14.08 -0.63
C ILE A 210 2.88 -15.31 -1.48
N SER A 211 4.15 -15.54 -1.77
CA SER A 211 4.57 -16.70 -2.55
C SER A 211 4.21 -18.01 -1.83
N PRO A 212 3.68 -19.01 -2.56
CA PRO A 212 3.44 -20.33 -2.01
C PRO A 212 4.69 -21.21 -1.88
N ASP A 213 5.83 -20.75 -2.38
CA ASP A 213 7.06 -21.55 -2.51
C ASP A 213 7.95 -21.45 -1.26
N LEU A 214 7.48 -20.75 -0.23
CA LEU A 214 8.17 -20.53 1.03
C LEU A 214 7.92 -21.68 2.00
N SER A 215 8.86 -21.93 2.92
CA SER A 215 8.59 -22.82 4.06
C SER A 215 7.48 -22.25 4.96
N ALA A 216 6.79 -23.10 5.72
CA ALA A 216 5.73 -22.70 6.65
C ALA A 216 6.13 -21.52 7.57
N ASN A 217 7.35 -21.56 8.14
CA ASN A 217 7.86 -20.48 9.00
C ASN A 217 7.99 -19.14 8.26
N TYR A 218 8.45 -19.17 7.01
CA TYR A 218 8.59 -17.97 6.18
C TYR A 218 7.26 -17.46 5.63
N ILE A 219 6.27 -18.34 5.37
CA ILE A 219 4.90 -17.90 5.03
C ILE A 219 4.31 -17.13 6.21
N ARG A 220 4.42 -17.67 7.43
CA ARG A 220 3.93 -17.03 8.65
C ARG A 220 4.61 -15.68 8.89
N ALA A 221 5.94 -15.64 8.76
CA ALA A 221 6.72 -14.42 8.93
C ALA A 221 6.38 -13.36 7.88
N ALA A 222 6.24 -13.74 6.61
CA ALA A 222 5.82 -12.84 5.55
C ALA A 222 4.41 -12.30 5.83
N ALA A 223 3.45 -13.16 6.16
CA ALA A 223 2.09 -12.72 6.51
C ALA A 223 2.09 -11.75 7.71
N LEU A 224 2.87 -12.04 8.75
CA LEU A 224 3.01 -11.17 9.92
C LEU A 224 3.60 -9.80 9.54
N HIS A 225 4.63 -9.76 8.70
CA HIS A 225 5.27 -8.54 8.19
C HIS A 225 4.32 -7.71 7.32
N GLU A 226 3.77 -8.34 6.28
CA GLU A 226 2.93 -7.68 5.28
C GLU A 226 1.62 -7.15 5.90
N ILE A 227 1.04 -7.85 6.87
CA ILE A 227 -0.12 -7.33 7.61
C ILE A 227 0.26 -6.08 8.41
N GLY A 228 1.46 -6.03 8.99
CA GLY A 228 1.96 -4.81 9.65
C GLY A 228 1.96 -3.59 8.71
N HIS A 229 2.37 -3.77 7.45
CA HIS A 229 2.26 -2.72 6.42
C HIS A 229 0.81 -2.34 6.14
N ALA A 230 -0.07 -3.34 5.94
CA ALA A 230 -1.48 -3.11 5.65
C ALA A 230 -2.25 -2.46 6.82
N LEU A 231 -1.76 -2.59 8.05
CA LEU A 231 -2.31 -1.92 9.23
C LEU A 231 -1.84 -0.47 9.40
N GLY A 232 -0.83 -0.05 8.64
CA GLY A 232 -0.40 1.35 8.56
C GLY A 232 1.10 1.58 8.69
N ILE A 233 1.89 0.56 9.05
CA ILE A 233 3.35 0.69 9.19
C ILE A 233 3.99 0.70 7.79
N TRP A 234 3.82 1.79 7.05
CA TRP A 234 4.32 1.94 5.69
C TRP A 234 5.78 2.42 5.67
N GLY A 235 6.66 1.50 6.06
CA GLY A 235 8.10 1.69 6.26
C GLY A 235 8.67 0.48 6.99
N HIS A 236 9.96 0.50 7.31
CA HIS A 236 10.61 -0.65 7.94
C HIS A 236 11.33 -0.25 9.23
N SER A 237 11.39 -1.19 10.17
CA SER A 237 12.28 -1.09 11.31
C SER A 237 13.74 -1.24 10.86
N PRO A 238 14.69 -0.53 11.50
CA PRO A 238 16.11 -0.75 11.30
C PRO A 238 16.67 -1.92 12.15
N LYS A 239 15.88 -2.56 13.01
CA LYS A 239 16.37 -3.64 13.90
C LYS A 239 15.81 -4.99 13.49
N GLU A 240 16.69 -5.99 13.39
CA GLU A 240 16.34 -7.36 13.03
C GLU A 240 15.48 -8.13 14.04
N THR A 241 15.32 -7.58 15.24
CA THR A 241 14.47 -8.10 16.31
C THR A 241 13.00 -7.74 16.16
N ASP A 242 12.66 -6.93 15.16
CA ASP A 242 11.32 -6.41 14.96
C ASP A 242 10.65 -7.10 13.78
N ALA A 243 9.34 -7.28 13.87
CA ALA A 243 8.55 -7.92 12.82
C ALA A 243 8.68 -7.20 11.48
N LEU A 244 8.81 -5.86 11.52
CA LEU A 244 8.86 -5.00 10.34
C LEU A 244 10.30 -4.70 9.86
N TYR A 245 11.28 -5.53 10.21
CA TYR A 245 12.62 -5.44 9.64
C TYR A 245 12.63 -5.77 8.14
N PHE A 246 13.31 -4.95 7.33
CA PHE A 246 13.25 -5.02 5.86
C PHE A 246 13.89 -6.28 5.23
N THR A 247 14.62 -7.07 6.01
CA THR A 247 15.31 -8.26 5.53
C THR A 247 14.78 -9.51 6.22
N GLN A 248 14.53 -10.55 5.44
CA GLN A 248 14.20 -11.86 5.97
C GLN A 248 15.38 -12.43 6.76
N VAL A 249 15.15 -12.78 8.02
CA VAL A 249 16.14 -13.37 8.92
C VAL A 249 15.87 -14.86 9.15
N ARG A 250 16.88 -15.61 9.58
CA ARG A 250 16.79 -17.07 9.79
C ARG A 250 15.71 -17.47 10.80
N ASN A 251 15.58 -16.68 11.87
CA ASN A 251 14.59 -16.87 12.93
C ASN A 251 13.71 -15.61 12.97
N PRO A 252 12.60 -15.57 12.22
CA PRO A 252 11.75 -14.39 12.16
C PRO A 252 11.24 -14.00 13.55
N PRO A 253 11.40 -12.74 13.97
CA PRO A 253 10.93 -12.29 15.27
C PRO A 253 9.40 -12.18 15.31
N PRO A 254 8.78 -12.26 16.50
CA PRO A 254 7.39 -11.86 16.69
C PRO A 254 7.24 -10.33 16.58
N ILE A 255 6.00 -9.84 16.71
CA ILE A 255 5.72 -8.41 16.86
C ILE A 255 6.43 -7.89 18.12
N SER A 256 7.28 -6.87 17.95
CA SER A 256 8.02 -6.23 19.03
C SER A 256 7.22 -5.07 19.65
N PRO A 257 7.57 -4.63 20.87
CA PRO A 257 7.04 -3.38 21.43
C PRO A 257 7.31 -2.16 20.52
N ARG A 258 8.43 -2.13 19.79
CA ARG A 258 8.75 -1.04 18.85
C ARG A 258 7.79 -0.98 17.67
N ASP A 259 7.36 -2.13 17.17
CA ASP A 259 6.35 -2.22 16.11
C ASP A 259 5.04 -1.57 16.57
N ILE A 260 4.61 -1.87 17.80
CA ILE A 260 3.36 -1.36 18.36
C ILE A 260 3.46 0.11 18.79
N ASN A 261 4.59 0.53 19.35
CA ASN A 261 4.83 1.95 19.63
C ASN A 261 4.78 2.78 18.34
N THR A 262 5.37 2.26 17.26
CA THR A 262 5.31 2.88 15.93
C THR A 262 3.88 2.93 15.40
N LEU A 263 3.13 1.82 15.49
CA LEU A 263 1.73 1.74 15.08
C LEU A 263 0.85 2.73 15.85
N LYS A 264 1.04 2.83 17.18
CA LYS A 264 0.31 3.78 18.02
C LYS A 264 0.57 5.22 17.57
N LEU A 265 1.83 5.58 17.33
CA LEU A 265 2.20 6.91 16.83
C LEU A 265 1.59 7.22 15.47
N ILE A 266 1.50 6.24 14.56
CA ILE A 266 0.80 6.36 13.28
C ILE A 266 -0.67 6.71 13.49
N TYR A 267 -1.39 5.98 14.36
CA TYR A 267 -2.82 6.19 14.60
C TYR A 267 -3.13 7.48 15.39
N GLN A 268 -2.11 8.14 15.95
CA GLN A 268 -2.23 9.48 16.53
C GLN A 268 -2.10 10.61 15.50
N GLN A 269 -1.65 10.30 14.28
CA GLN A 269 -1.45 11.31 13.25
C GLN A 269 -2.75 11.70 12.55
N PRO A 270 -2.83 12.92 12.00
CA PRO A 270 -3.96 13.31 11.18
C PRO A 270 -3.89 12.63 9.79
N THR A 271 -5.05 12.30 9.24
CA THR A 271 -5.24 11.64 7.93
C THR A 271 -6.48 12.17 7.23
N ARG A 272 -6.60 11.96 5.92
CA ARG A 272 -7.82 12.22 5.13
C ARG A 272 -8.70 10.99 5.04
N LEU A 273 -8.17 9.81 5.37
CA LEU A 273 -8.93 8.56 5.39
C LEU A 273 -10.05 8.68 6.43
N GLY A 274 -11.26 8.23 6.10
CA GLY A 274 -12.39 8.24 7.03
C GLY A 274 -13.12 9.57 7.19
N TRP A 275 -12.63 10.63 6.56
CA TRP A 275 -13.29 11.93 6.55
C TRP A 275 -14.01 12.18 5.22
N SER A 276 -15.14 12.89 5.31
CA SER A 276 -15.88 13.33 4.13
C SER A 276 -15.02 14.28 3.29
N ILE A 277 -14.95 14.02 1.98
CA ILE A 277 -14.39 14.97 1.03
C ILE A 277 -15.51 15.93 0.58
N PRO A 278 -15.32 17.25 0.73
CA PRO A 278 -16.22 18.22 0.12
C PRO A 278 -16.22 18.07 -1.41
N VAL A 279 -17.40 17.88 -2.00
CA VAL A 279 -17.52 17.90 -3.47
C VAL A 279 -17.41 19.36 -3.92
N VAL A 280 -16.26 19.74 -4.49
CA VAL A 280 -16.09 21.05 -5.11
C VAL A 280 -17.03 21.13 -6.32
N GLY A 281 -18.16 21.83 -6.16
CA GLY A 281 -19.21 21.91 -7.19
C GLY A 281 -20.53 22.54 -6.75
N ALA A 282 -20.83 22.62 -5.45
CA ALA A 282 -21.92 23.43 -4.96
C ALA A 282 -21.49 24.89 -4.84
N LYS A 283 -21.28 25.58 -5.98
CA LYS A 283 -21.44 27.03 -5.99
C LYS A 283 -22.89 27.29 -5.59
N GLY A 284 -23.08 27.75 -4.35
CA GLY A 284 -24.36 28.26 -3.90
C GLY A 284 -24.82 29.32 -4.88
N SER A 285 -25.91 29.03 -5.59
CA SER A 285 -26.77 30.05 -6.18
C SER A 285 -27.42 30.77 -5.00
N THR A 286 -26.75 31.78 -4.47
CA THR A 286 -27.40 32.75 -3.59
C THR A 286 -28.13 33.75 -4.47
N ASN A 287 -29.46 33.67 -4.38
CA ASN A 287 -30.53 34.63 -4.70
C ASN A 287 -30.16 35.94 -5.39
#